data_AF-A0A0J9E9S8-F1
#
_entry.id   AF-A0A0J9E9S8-F1
#
_cell.length_a   1.000
_cell.length_b   1.000
_cell.length_c   1.000
_cell.angle_alpha   90.00
_cell.angle_beta   90.00
_cell.angle_gamma   90.00
#
_symmetry.space_group_name_H-M   'P 1'
#
loop_
_entity.id
_entity.type
_entity.pdbx_description
1 polymer ?
#
loop_
_entity_poly.entity_id
_entity_poly.type
_entity_poly.pdbx_seq_one_letter_code
_entity_poly.pdbx_strand_id
1 'polypeptide(L)' 'MAIRAEHEIHGRRKSRNVGVGLALLGFVALMFALSVVKITSLGGAIEGFDHVARPALAVEASE' A
#
# COMPACT_ATOMS: atom_id res chain seq x y z
N MET A 1 -23.11 14.73 35.20
CA MET A 1 -23.29 13.30 34.89
C MET A 1 -21.92 12.63 34.99
N ALA A 2 -21.66 11.83 36.01
CA ALA A 2 -20.37 11.15 36.16
C ALA A 2 -20.60 9.72 36.63
N ILE A 3 -20.82 8.83 35.67
CA ILE A 3 -20.73 7.39 35.84
C ILE A 3 -19.54 6.96 34.98
N ARG A 4 -18.42 6.60 35.61
CA ARG A 4 -17.26 5.97 34.94
C ARG A 4 -17.03 4.55 35.47
N ALA A 5 -18.07 3.73 35.41
CA ALA A 5 -17.87 2.29 35.45
C ALA A 5 -17.54 1.85 34.02
N GLU A 6 -16.24 1.80 33.68
CA GLU A 6 -15.79 1.11 32.46
C GLU A 6 -16.24 -0.35 32.57
N HIS A 7 -17.35 -0.69 31.89
CA HIS A 7 -17.85 -2.06 31.87
C HIS A 7 -16.79 -2.96 31.22
N GLU A 8 -16.58 -4.17 31.76
CA GLU A 8 -15.57 -5.16 31.31
C GLU A 8 -15.48 -5.29 29.77
N ILE A 9 -16.63 -5.17 29.11
CA ILE A 9 -16.76 -5.25 27.66
C ILE A 9 -15.92 -4.21 26.90
N HIS A 10 -15.71 -3.01 27.43
CA HIS A 10 -14.92 -1.96 26.77
C HIS A 10 -13.43 -2.30 26.77
N GLY A 11 -12.92 -2.90 27.85
CA GLY A 11 -11.55 -3.42 27.91
C GLY A 11 -11.30 -4.53 26.89
N ARG A 12 -12.25 -5.47 26.75
CA ARG A 12 -12.16 -6.57 25.77
C ARG A 12 -12.26 -6.10 24.31
N ARG A 13 -13.06 -5.07 24.04
CA ARG A 13 -13.13 -4.45 22.70
C ARG A 13 -11.84 -3.67 22.41
N LYS A 14 -11.30 -2.95 23.39
CA LYS A 14 -10.06 -2.19 23.24
C LYS A 14 -8.89 -3.10 22.85
N SER A 15 -8.70 -4.25 23.50
CA SER A 15 -7.60 -5.16 23.16
C SER A 15 -7.72 -5.71 21.73
N ARG A 16 -8.91 -6.15 21.31
CA ARG A 16 -9.13 -6.63 19.92
C ARG A 16 -8.96 -5.51 18.89
N ASN A 17 -9.49 -4.32 19.17
CA ASN A 17 -9.38 -3.19 18.24
C ASN A 17 -7.94 -2.70 18.10
N VAL A 18 -7.12 -2.77 19.16
CA VAL A 18 -5.68 -2.47 19.07
C VAL A 18 -4.98 -3.47 18.16
N GLY A 19 -5.23 -4.78 18.33
CA GLY A 19 -4.64 -5.81 17.46
C GLY A 19 -5.03 -5.63 15.99
N VAL A 20 -6.30 -5.36 15.72
CA VAL A 20 -6.79 -5.07 14.36
C VAL A 20 -6.15 -3.78 13.81
N GLY A 21 -6.05 -2.72 14.61
CA GLY A 21 -5.42 -1.47 14.20
C GLY A 21 -3.95 -1.64 13.81
N LEU A 22 -3.19 -2.43 14.60
CA LEU A 22 -1.80 -2.75 14.29
C LEU A 22 -1.68 -3.57 12.99
N ALA A 23 -2.56 -4.54 12.78
CA ALA A 23 -2.57 -5.34 11.55
C ALA A 23 -2.88 -4.49 10.31
N LEU A 24 -3.87 -3.59 10.40
CA LEU A 24 -4.23 -2.66 9.32
C LEU A 24 -3.08 -1.69 9.00
N LEU A 25 -2.44 -1.12 10.02
CA LEU A 25 -1.27 -0.25 9.82
C LEU A 25 -0.11 -1.00 9.18
N GLY A 26 0.16 -2.23 9.61
CA GLY A 26 1.19 -3.08 9.00
C GLY A 26 0.90 -3.36 7.53
N PHE A 27 -0.35 -3.70 7.18
CA PHE A 27 -0.76 -3.92 5.80
C PHE A 27 -0.57 -2.67 4.93
N VAL A 28 -1.00 -1.51 5.42
CA VAL A 28 -0.81 -0.23 4.71
C VAL A 28 0.68 0.08 4.52
N ALA A 29 1.50 -0.13 5.55
CA ALA A 29 2.94 0.08 5.46
C ALA A 29 3.60 -0.83 4.41
N LEU A 30 3.20 -2.11 4.34
CA LEU A 30 3.69 -3.04 3.31
C LEU A 30 3.33 -2.60 1.90
N MET A 31 2.08 -2.21 1.67
CA MET A 31 1.62 -1.71 0.37
C MET A 31 2.31 -0.40 -0.03
N PHE A 32 2.52 0.50 0.94
CA PHE A 32 3.22 1.75 0.71
C PHE A 32 4.70 1.50 0.38
N ALA A 33 5.39 0.66 1.15
CA ALA A 33 6.79 0.31 0.88
C ALA A 33 6.96 -0.34 -0.50
N LEU A 34 6.09 -1.29 -0.85
CA LEU A 34 6.07 -1.91 -2.17
C LEU A 34 5.83 -0.87 -3.28
N SER A 35 4.94 0.08 -3.06
CA SER A 35 4.63 1.15 -4.02
C SER A 35 5.81 2.10 -4.23
N VAL A 36 6.50 2.48 -3.15
CA VAL A 36 7.75 3.27 -3.24
C VAL A 36 8.77 2.52 -4.08
N VAL A 37 9.07 1.26 -3.74
CA VAL A 37 10.02 0.44 -4.51
C VAL A 37 9.60 0.29 -5.97
N LYS A 38 8.31 0.07 -6.24
CA LYS A 38 7.80 -0.06 -7.60
C LYS A 38 8.05 1.20 -8.42
N ILE A 39 7.79 2.37 -7.84
CA ILE A 39 7.94 3.64 -8.54
C ILE A 39 9.42 4.01 -8.68
N THR A 40 10.24 3.79 -7.64
CA THR A 40 11.66 4.20 -7.66
C THR A 40 12.56 3.24 -8.42
N SER A 41 12.24 1.95 -8.43
CA SER A 41 13.14 0.90 -8.90
C SER A 41 12.64 0.14 -10.12
N LEU A 42 11.32 0.12 -10.33
CA LEU A 42 10.68 -0.60 -11.45
C LEU A 42 10.04 0.32 -12.49
N GLY A 43 10.15 1.64 -12.30
CA GLY A 43 9.63 2.69 -13.17
C GLY A 43 10.35 2.78 -14.52
N GLY A 44 10.44 1.68 -15.26
CA GLY A 44 10.65 1.74 -16.71
C GLY A 44 9.54 2.58 -17.33
N ALA A 45 9.86 3.31 -18.40
CA ALA A 45 8.92 4.18 -19.10
C ALA A 45 7.63 3.40 -19.38
N ILE A 46 6.54 3.78 -18.71
CA ILE A 46 5.22 3.25 -19.03
C ILE A 46 4.84 3.91 -20.35
N GLU A 47 5.25 3.27 -21.44
CA GLU A 47 4.85 3.68 -22.78
C GLU A 47 3.33 3.48 -22.91
N GLY A 48 2.62 4.56 -23.26
CA GLY A 48 1.21 4.45 -23.60
C GLY A 48 1.04 3.67 -24.89
N PHE A 49 -0.05 2.88 -25.00
CA PHE A 49 -0.46 2.26 -26.26
C PHE A 49 -1.12 3.32 -27.17
N ASP A 50 -0.31 4.29 -27.58
CA ASP A 50 -0.70 5.31 -28.56
C ASP A 50 -0.15 4.95 -29.95
N HIS A 51 -0.49 5.73 -30.97
CA HIS A 51 -0.11 5.54 -32.36
C HIS A 51 1.29 6.10 -32.70
N VAL A 52 2.04 6.55 -31.71
CA VAL A 52 3.42 7.01 -31.88
C VAL A 52 4.42 5.83 -31.82
N ALA A 53 5.61 6.05 -32.38
CA ALA A 53 6.69 5.07 -32.33
C ALA A 53 7.03 4.70 -30.89
N ARG A 54 7.30 3.40 -30.65
CA ARG A 54 7.66 2.84 -29.35
C ARG A 54 9.17 2.62 -29.28
N PRO A 55 9.93 3.49 -28.60
CA PRO A 55 11.38 3.37 -28.49
C PRO A 55 11.81 1.99 -27.96
N ALA A 56 11.06 1.40 -27.02
CA ALA A 56 11.37 0.09 -26.46
C ALA A 56 11.41 -1.04 -27.50
N LEU A 57 10.55 -1.00 -28.53
CA LEU A 57 10.52 -2.02 -29.60
C LEU A 57 11.56 -1.75 -30.69
N ALA A 58 11.92 -0.47 -30.89
CA ALA A 58 12.92 -0.09 -31.89
C ALA A 58 14.33 -0.53 -31.49
N VAL A 59 14.64 -0.55 -30.19
CA VAL A 59 15.91 -1.02 -29.65
C VAL A 59 16.09 -2.53 -29.89
N GLU A 60 15.03 -3.32 -29.70
CA GLU A 60 15.07 -4.79 -29.89
C GLU A 60 15.30 -5.22 -31.35
N ALA A 61 14.90 -4.40 -32.33
CA ALA A 61 15.10 -4.69 -33.75
C ALA A 61 16.52 -4.34 -34.27
N SER A 62 17.34 -3.68 -33.43
CA SER A 62 18.70 -3.24 -33.78
C SER A 62 19.81 -4.09 -33.18
N GLU A 63 19.45 -5.09 -32.35
CA GLU A 63 20.30 -6.18 -31.88
C GLU A 63 20.08 -7.45 -32.72
#